data_AF-A0A843K496-F1
#
_entry.id   AF-A0A843K496-F1
#
_cell.length_a   1.000
_cell.length_b   1.000
_cell.length_c   1.000
_cell.angle_alpha   90.00
_cell.angle_beta   90.00
_cell.angle_gamma   90.00
#
_symmetry.space_group_name_H-M   'P 1'
#
loop_
_entity.id
_entity.type
_entity.pdbx_description
1 polymer ?
#
loop_
_entity_poly.entity_id
_entity_poly.type
_entity_poly.pdbx_seq_one_letter_code
_entity_poly.pdbx_strand_id
1 'polypeptide(L)'
;MTLPLEILYIRLRNELEACRNHLPRSFDFSEGNLTAFPLKVEVAMEGVPGPVMENGKLSYRYSHRLELIIGREYPFEKPLVIWRTPIFHPNIMMPEDGGHVCIKLLSEWSFNSTLSNFIKGLESLLISPNGNSPFGTDTCTAAAQFFNTNPRRTPPVIVAPAPKVVRR
;
A
#
# COMPACT_ATOMS: atom_id res chain seq x y z
N MET A 1 8.87 1.74 22.21
CA MET A 1 7.74 1.84 23.18
C MET A 1 6.64 0.90 22.68
N THR A 2 5.87 0.27 23.56
CA THR A 2 4.81 -0.66 23.15
C THR A 2 3.54 -0.44 23.99
N LEU A 3 2.36 -0.71 23.42
CA LEU A 3 1.10 -0.71 24.17
C LEU A 3 0.93 -2.02 24.95
N PRO A 4 0.14 -2.05 26.04
CA PRO A 4 -0.35 -3.30 26.63
C PRO A 4 -1.02 -4.18 25.57
N LEU A 5 -0.82 -5.49 25.62
CA LEU A 5 -1.28 -6.41 24.56
C LEU A 5 -2.78 -6.35 24.32
N GLU A 6 -3.59 -6.27 25.38
CA GLU A 6 -5.05 -6.16 25.28
C GLU A 6 -5.48 -4.90 24.51
N ILE A 7 -4.88 -3.76 24.81
CA ILE A 7 -5.15 -2.49 24.12
C ILE A 7 -4.69 -2.55 22.66
N LEU A 8 -3.52 -3.15 22.42
CA LEU A 8 -2.99 -3.33 21.07
C LEU A 8 -3.89 -4.25 20.23
N TYR A 9 -4.36 -5.36 20.79
CA TYR A 9 -5.30 -6.27 20.15
C TYR A 9 -6.60 -5.55 19.77
N ILE A 10 -7.23 -4.82 20.70
CA ILE A 10 -8.46 -4.06 20.44
C ILE A 10 -8.24 -3.07 19.30
N ARG A 11 -7.11 -2.35 19.33
CA ARG A 11 -6.75 -1.40 18.28
C ARG A 11 -6.58 -2.08 16.93
N LEU A 12 -5.74 -3.11 16.83
CA LEU A 12 -5.48 -3.83 15.58
C LEU A 12 -6.76 -4.44 15.01
N ARG A 13 -7.59 -5.05 15.86
CA ARG A 13 -8.88 -5.60 15.46
C ARG A 13 -9.76 -4.52 14.83
N ASN A 14 -9.95 -3.38 15.50
CA ASN A 14 -10.80 -2.30 14.99
C ASN A 14 -10.25 -1.71 13.67
N GLU A 15 -8.94 -1.52 13.57
CA GLU A 15 -8.32 -0.95 12.38
C GLU A 15 -8.35 -1.90 11.18
N LEU A 16 -8.11 -3.19 11.39
CA LEU A 16 -8.20 -4.21 10.34
C LEU A 16 -9.65 -4.44 9.91
N GLU A 17 -10.61 -4.36 10.83
CA GLU A 17 -12.03 -4.43 10.50
C GLU A 17 -12.46 -3.23 9.64
N ALA A 18 -11.96 -2.03 9.93
CA ALA A 18 -12.17 -0.86 9.09
C ALA A 18 -11.54 -1.02 7.68
N CYS A 19 -10.56 -1.90 7.53
CA CYS A 19 -9.91 -2.24 6.26
C CYS A 19 -10.45 -3.52 5.62
N ARG A 20 -11.56 -4.11 6.12
CA ARG A 20 -12.09 -5.43 5.71
C ARG A 20 -12.18 -5.64 4.20
N ASN A 21 -12.52 -4.61 3.43
CA ASN A 21 -12.65 -4.70 1.98
C ASN A 21 -11.32 -4.99 1.25
N HIS A 22 -10.19 -4.73 1.89
CA HIS A 22 -8.86 -5.05 1.36
C HIS A 22 -8.33 -6.39 1.86
N LEU A 23 -8.99 -7.02 2.83
CA LEU A 23 -8.51 -8.24 3.47
C LEU A 23 -9.19 -9.49 2.87
N PRO A 24 -8.55 -10.66 2.95
CA PRO A 24 -9.21 -11.92 2.65
C PRO A 24 -10.50 -12.09 3.46
N ARG A 25 -11.55 -12.65 2.84
CA ARG A 25 -12.83 -12.92 3.55
C ARG A 25 -12.63 -13.82 4.78
N SER A 26 -11.65 -14.71 4.72
CA SER A 26 -11.27 -15.65 5.78
C SER A 26 -10.18 -15.11 6.71
N PHE A 27 -9.89 -13.80 6.70
CA PHE A 27 -8.88 -13.24 7.59
C PHE A 27 -9.27 -13.46 9.06
N ASP A 28 -8.33 -13.97 9.86
CA ASP A 28 -8.55 -14.33 11.26
C ASP A 28 -8.38 -13.10 12.19
N PHE A 29 -9.44 -12.74 12.89
CA PHE A 29 -9.48 -11.64 13.86
C PHE A 29 -9.32 -12.11 15.31
N SER A 30 -8.95 -13.37 15.52
CA SER A 30 -8.64 -13.90 16.84
C SER A 30 -7.49 -13.15 17.49
N GLU A 31 -7.52 -13.03 18.82
CA GLU A 31 -6.44 -12.40 19.59
C GLU A 31 -5.10 -13.11 19.36
N GLY A 32 -5.12 -14.45 19.27
CA GLY A 32 -3.92 -15.25 19.01
C GLY A 32 -3.23 -14.87 17.70
N ASN A 33 -3.99 -14.67 16.63
CA ASN A 33 -3.43 -14.21 15.35
C ASN A 33 -2.97 -12.75 15.44
N LEU A 34 -3.82 -11.85 15.93
CA LEU A 34 -3.54 -10.40 15.94
C LEU A 34 -2.43 -9.97 16.90
N THR A 35 -2.01 -10.85 17.82
CA THR A 35 -0.89 -10.60 18.74
C THR A 35 0.35 -11.44 18.42
N ALA A 36 0.34 -12.22 17.33
CA ALA A 36 1.51 -12.94 16.83
C ALA A 36 2.39 -12.00 15.99
N PHE A 37 3.48 -11.49 16.59
CA PHE A 37 4.36 -10.52 15.93
C PHE A 37 5.60 -11.16 15.28
N PRO A 38 6.05 -10.66 14.10
CA PRO A 38 5.40 -9.61 13.32
C PRO A 38 4.09 -10.11 12.68
N LEU A 39 3.02 -9.31 12.84
CA LEU A 39 1.72 -9.62 12.27
C LEU A 39 1.79 -9.29 10.77
N LYS A 40 1.63 -10.32 9.94
CA LYS A 40 1.63 -10.19 8.48
C LYS A 40 0.20 -10.17 7.97
N VAL A 41 -0.16 -9.10 7.27
CA VAL A 41 -1.51 -8.89 6.75
C VAL A 41 -1.43 -8.78 5.24
N GLU A 42 -1.98 -9.78 4.54
CA GLU A 42 -2.16 -9.68 3.10
C GLU A 42 -3.27 -8.67 2.79
N VAL A 43 -2.97 -7.77 1.85
CA VAL A 43 -3.85 -6.69 1.41
C VAL A 43 -3.99 -6.76 -0.11
N ALA A 44 -5.24 -6.76 -0.57
CA ALA A 44 -5.61 -6.58 -1.96
C ALA A 44 -6.00 -5.12 -2.22
N MET A 45 -5.41 -4.53 -3.24
CA MET A 45 -5.72 -3.18 -3.71
C MET A 45 -6.23 -3.26 -5.14
N GLU A 46 -7.47 -2.81 -5.35
CA GLU A 46 -8.18 -2.94 -6.61
C GLU A 46 -8.60 -1.57 -7.14
N GLY A 47 -8.61 -1.40 -8.46
CA GLY A 47 -9.06 -0.18 -9.14
C GLY A 47 -8.05 0.98 -9.15
N VAL A 48 -6.89 0.83 -8.50
CA VAL A 48 -5.84 1.86 -8.48
C VAL A 48 -4.80 1.57 -9.57
N PRO A 49 -4.54 2.50 -10.50
CA PRO A 49 -3.58 2.25 -11.59
C PRO A 49 -2.14 2.20 -11.06
N GLY A 50 -1.49 1.05 -11.20
CA GLY A 50 -0.06 0.86 -10.91
C GLY A 50 0.74 0.72 -12.20
N PRO A 51 1.79 1.53 -12.41
CA PRO A 51 2.59 1.49 -13.62
C PRO A 51 3.37 0.18 -13.74
N VAL A 52 3.44 -0.37 -14.94
CA VAL A 52 4.27 -1.53 -15.28
C VAL A 52 4.96 -1.32 -16.61
N MET A 53 6.15 -1.90 -16.77
CA MET A 53 6.89 -1.86 -18.02
C MET A 53 6.75 -3.20 -18.72
N GLU A 54 6.08 -3.21 -19.89
CA GLU A 54 5.83 -4.41 -20.68
C GLU A 54 6.35 -4.19 -22.09
N ASN A 55 7.31 -5.00 -22.53
CA ASN A 55 7.95 -4.88 -23.85
C ASN A 55 8.46 -3.46 -24.16
N GLY A 56 9.03 -2.77 -23.16
CA GLY A 56 9.54 -1.40 -23.28
C GLY A 56 8.46 -0.32 -23.36
N LYS A 57 7.19 -0.67 -23.15
CA LYS A 57 6.07 0.28 -23.11
C LYS A 57 5.48 0.33 -21.71
N LEU A 58 5.17 1.55 -21.26
CA LEU A 58 4.41 1.76 -20.04
C LEU A 58 2.96 1.29 -20.23
N SER A 59 2.52 0.43 -19.34
CA SER A 59 1.13 -0.01 -19.18
C SER A 59 0.71 0.16 -17.71
N TYR A 60 -0.54 -0.16 -17.39
CA TYR A 60 -1.08 -0.05 -16.03
C TYR A 60 -1.81 -1.32 -15.61
N ARG A 61 -1.59 -1.73 -14.36
CA ARG A 61 -2.35 -2.78 -13.68
C ARG A 61 -3.27 -2.17 -12.64
N TYR A 62 -4.38 -2.82 -12.36
CA TYR A 62 -5.41 -2.32 -11.43
C TYR A 62 -5.68 -3.26 -10.25
N SER A 63 -5.05 -4.42 -10.23
CA SER A 63 -5.13 -5.39 -9.13
C SER A 63 -3.73 -5.61 -8.59
N HIS A 64 -3.56 -5.33 -7.30
CA HIS A 64 -2.27 -5.40 -6.61
C HIS A 64 -2.38 -6.18 -5.32
N ARG A 65 -1.30 -6.89 -4.99
CA ARG A 65 -1.12 -7.60 -3.73
C ARG A 65 0.07 -7.00 -3.01
N LEU A 66 -0.10 -6.77 -1.72
CA LEU A 66 0.95 -6.32 -0.81
C LEU A 66 0.74 -6.95 0.57
N GLU A 67 1.80 -6.94 1.36
CA GLU A 67 1.80 -7.44 2.72
C GLU A 67 2.17 -6.29 3.66
N LEU A 68 1.30 -5.98 4.62
CA LEU A 68 1.64 -5.11 5.74
C LEU A 68 2.34 -5.97 6.79
N ILE A 69 3.49 -5.50 7.26
CA ILE A 69 4.23 -6.11 8.37
C ILE A 69 4.11 -5.18 9.56
N ILE A 70 3.33 -5.61 10.55
CA ILE A 70 3.02 -4.85 11.76
C ILE A 70 3.84 -5.39 12.92
N GLY A 71 4.65 -4.53 13.53
CA GLY A 71 5.48 -4.87 14.69
C GLY A 71 4.74 -4.76 16.02
N ARG A 72 5.40 -5.20 17.10
CA ARG A 72 4.89 -5.13 18.49
C ARG A 72 4.80 -3.69 19.00
N GLU A 73 5.55 -2.80 18.36
CA GLU A 73 5.69 -1.37 18.58
C GLU A 73 4.53 -0.57 18.00
N TYR A 74 3.63 -1.20 17.24
CA TYR A 74 2.42 -0.54 16.76
C TYR A 74 1.61 0.02 17.95
N PRO A 75 1.04 1.24 17.87
CA PRO A 75 1.05 2.19 16.75
C PRO A 75 2.16 3.26 16.86
N PHE A 76 3.18 3.08 17.71
CA PHE A 76 4.30 4.03 17.79
C PHE A 76 5.16 3.97 16.51
N GLU A 77 5.23 2.80 15.90
CA GLU A 77 5.82 2.61 14.57
C GLU A 77 4.75 2.24 13.55
N LYS A 78 4.89 2.77 12.33
CA LYS A 78 4.02 2.41 11.20
C LYS A 78 4.37 1.02 10.65
N PRO A 79 3.44 0.36 9.94
CA PRO A 79 3.74 -0.90 9.26
C PRO A 79 4.84 -0.73 8.20
N LEU A 80 5.64 -1.77 8.02
CA LEU A 80 6.41 -1.94 6.79
C LEU A 80 5.50 -2.52 5.70
N VAL A 81 5.89 -2.34 4.43
CA VAL A 81 5.11 -2.83 3.29
C VAL A 81 6.01 -3.58 2.33
N ILE A 82 5.59 -4.79 1.98
CA ILE A 82 6.18 -5.60 0.92
C ILE A 82 5.18 -5.73 -0.22
N TRP A 83 5.53 -5.16 -1.36
CA TRP A 83 4.78 -5.25 -2.59
C TRP A 83 5.00 -6.60 -3.27
N ARG A 84 3.92 -7.22 -3.76
CA ARG A 84 3.95 -8.60 -4.31
C ARG A 84 3.58 -8.68 -5.78
N THR A 85 3.06 -7.61 -6.37
CA THR A 85 2.68 -7.56 -7.80
C THR A 85 3.78 -6.86 -8.61
N PRO A 86 4.13 -7.30 -9.83
CA PRO A 86 5.10 -6.59 -10.66
C PRO A 86 4.74 -5.11 -10.86
N ILE A 87 5.74 -4.23 -10.77
CA ILE A 87 5.54 -2.78 -10.71
C ILE A 87 6.76 -1.99 -11.22
N PHE A 88 6.53 -1.00 -12.08
CA PHE A 88 7.57 -0.09 -12.55
C PHE A 88 7.44 1.27 -11.84
N HIS A 89 8.02 1.38 -10.64
CA HIS A 89 7.80 2.55 -9.77
C HIS A 89 9.08 3.00 -9.06
N PRO A 90 9.33 4.32 -8.94
CA PRO A 90 10.55 4.85 -8.32
C PRO A 90 10.68 4.53 -6.83
N ASN A 91 9.56 4.39 -6.12
CA ASN A 91 9.55 4.23 -4.66
C ASN A 91 9.07 2.86 -4.19
N ILE A 92 8.86 1.91 -5.10
CA ILE A 92 8.43 0.54 -4.80
C ILE A 92 9.33 -0.39 -5.59
N MET A 93 10.07 -1.26 -4.90
CA MET A 93 10.90 -2.27 -5.53
C MET A 93 10.05 -3.31 -6.25
N MET A 94 10.61 -3.93 -7.30
CA MET A 94 10.02 -5.12 -7.89
C MET A 94 9.91 -6.24 -6.85
N PRO A 95 8.91 -7.14 -6.94
CA PRO A 95 8.80 -8.28 -6.02
C PRO A 95 10.06 -9.14 -5.93
N GLU A 96 10.72 -9.39 -7.07
CA GLU A 96 11.99 -10.13 -7.14
C GLU A 96 13.18 -9.43 -6.45
N ASP A 97 13.13 -8.10 -6.32
CA ASP A 97 14.11 -7.29 -5.60
C ASP A 97 13.74 -7.11 -4.11
N GLY A 98 12.74 -7.85 -3.63
CA GLY A 98 12.27 -7.82 -2.23
C GLY A 98 11.02 -6.96 -1.99
N GLY A 99 10.54 -6.22 -2.99
CA GLY A 99 9.22 -5.56 -2.95
C GLY A 99 9.07 -4.41 -1.94
N HIS A 100 10.15 -3.92 -1.31
CA HIS A 100 10.01 -2.87 -0.31
C HIS A 100 9.41 -1.58 -0.88
N VAL A 101 8.53 -0.96 -0.09
CA VAL A 101 7.94 0.37 -0.38
C VAL A 101 8.62 1.43 0.48
N CYS A 102 8.97 2.58 -0.11
CA CYS A 102 9.49 3.73 0.65
C CYS A 102 8.38 4.43 1.44
N ILE A 103 8.04 3.88 2.60
CA ILE A 103 6.97 4.40 3.47
C ILE A 103 7.27 5.79 4.05
N LYS A 104 8.51 6.30 3.94
CA LYS A 104 8.89 7.66 4.37
C LYS A 104 8.25 8.76 3.52
N LEU A 105 7.82 8.44 2.31
CA LEU A 105 7.11 9.36 1.41
C LEU A 105 5.63 9.50 1.72
N LEU A 106 5.10 8.62 2.57
CA LEU A 106 3.72 8.70 3.05
C LEU A 106 3.62 9.79 4.12
N SER A 107 2.38 10.23 4.40
CA SER A 107 2.10 11.21 5.46
C SER A 107 2.77 10.84 6.78
N GLU A 108 3.11 11.87 7.56
CA GLU A 108 3.72 11.69 8.87
C GLU A 108 2.90 10.72 9.73
N TRP A 109 3.61 9.79 10.37
CA TRP A 109 3.01 8.80 11.23
C TRP A 109 2.97 9.31 12.66
N SER A 110 1.81 9.19 13.30
CA SER A 110 1.61 9.53 14.69
C SER A 110 0.77 8.44 15.35
N PHE A 111 0.65 8.50 16.68
CA PHE A 111 -0.23 7.62 17.43
C PHE A 111 -1.70 7.65 16.93
N ASN A 112 -2.14 8.75 16.31
CA ASN A 112 -3.51 8.91 15.81
C ASN A 112 -3.68 8.46 14.34
N SER A 113 -2.59 8.07 13.67
CA SER A 113 -2.65 7.54 12.31
C SER A 113 -3.35 6.17 12.29
N THR A 114 -3.98 5.83 11.16
CA THR A 114 -4.75 4.59 10.99
C THR A 114 -4.29 3.78 9.78
N LEU A 115 -4.49 2.46 9.80
CA LEU A 115 -4.23 1.57 8.66
C LEU A 115 -5.02 1.98 7.42
N SER A 116 -6.26 2.45 7.57
CA SER A 116 -7.07 2.91 6.42
C SER A 116 -6.45 4.13 5.73
N ASN A 117 -6.01 5.14 6.51
CA ASN A 117 -5.34 6.30 5.95
C ASN A 117 -3.95 5.95 5.40
N PHE A 118 -3.28 4.99 6.00
CA PHE A 118 -2.01 4.46 5.50
C PHE A 118 -2.16 3.79 4.13
N ILE A 119 -3.18 2.93 3.96
CA ILE A 119 -3.50 2.29 2.67
C ILE A 119 -3.83 3.36 1.62
N LYS A 120 -4.65 4.37 1.94
CA LYS A 120 -4.91 5.52 1.03
C LYS A 120 -3.65 6.28 0.64
N GLY A 121 -2.68 6.38 1.56
CA GLY A 121 -1.36 6.92 1.27
C GLY A 121 -0.61 6.09 0.22
N LEU A 122 -0.68 4.76 0.30
CA LEU A 122 -0.10 3.86 -0.69
C LEU A 122 -0.77 4.02 -2.07
N GLU A 123 -2.10 4.15 -2.11
CA GLU A 123 -2.84 4.42 -3.36
C GLU A 123 -2.37 5.74 -3.99
N SER A 124 -2.22 6.78 -3.17
CA SER A 124 -1.75 8.09 -3.63
C SER A 124 -0.32 8.03 -4.17
N LEU A 125 0.57 7.27 -3.51
CA LEU A 125 1.94 7.05 -3.97
C LEU A 125 1.95 6.34 -5.33
N LEU A 126 1.08 5.35 -5.53
CA LEU A 126 0.97 4.61 -6.78
C LEU A 126 0.52 5.50 -7.96
N ILE A 127 -0.44 6.40 -7.68
CA ILE A 127 -0.96 7.36 -8.68
C ILE A 127 0.06 8.47 -8.98
N SER A 128 0.82 8.90 -7.96
CA SER A 128 1.75 10.03 -8.04
C SER A 128 3.18 9.61 -7.65
N PRO A 129 3.90 8.90 -8.54
CA PRO A 129 5.26 8.47 -8.27
C PRO A 129 6.20 9.64 -7.96
N ASN A 130 7.08 9.49 -6.97
CA ASN A 130 8.07 10.51 -6.64
C ASN A 130 9.45 10.14 -7.23
N GLY A 131 9.76 10.71 -8.39
CA GLY A 131 11.06 10.53 -9.06
C GLY A 131 12.23 11.29 -8.44
N ASN A 132 12.03 12.14 -7.43
CA ASN A 132 13.12 12.89 -6.78
C ASN A 132 13.84 12.06 -5.70
N SER A 133 13.25 10.95 -5.24
CA SER A 133 13.81 10.12 -4.18
C SER A 133 13.53 8.64 -4.44
N PRO A 134 14.15 8.04 -5.48
CA PRO A 134 13.98 6.63 -5.77
C PRO A 134 14.54 5.76 -4.65
N PHE A 135 14.04 4.52 -4.54
CA PHE A 135 14.50 3.55 -3.53
C PHE A 135 15.99 3.17 -3.72
N GLY A 136 16.50 3.30 -4.95
CA GLY A 136 17.92 3.12 -5.28
C GLY A 136 18.27 1.83 -6.01
N THR A 137 17.30 0.97 -6.33
CA THR A 137 17.52 -0.14 -7.29
C THR A 137 17.56 0.40 -8.72
N ASP A 138 18.13 -0.39 -9.63
CA ASP A 138 18.21 -0.04 -11.06
C ASP A 138 16.80 0.22 -11.64
N THR A 139 15.84 -0.65 -11.34
CA THR A 139 14.44 -0.50 -11.79
C THR A 139 13.78 0.75 -11.23
N CYS A 140 13.98 1.05 -9.94
CA CYS A 140 13.45 2.27 -9.33
C CYS A 140 14.10 3.54 -9.92
N THR A 141 15.39 3.51 -10.20
CA THR A 141 16.13 4.62 -10.81
C THR A 141 15.68 4.86 -12.24
N ALA A 142 15.50 3.79 -13.03
CA ALA A 142 14.93 3.87 -14.38
C ALA A 142 13.49 4.42 -14.36
N ALA A 143 12.66 3.99 -13.41
CA ALA A 143 11.31 4.54 -13.24
C ALA A 143 11.35 6.04 -12.91
N ALA A 144 12.22 6.48 -12.00
CA ALA A 144 12.40 7.89 -11.69
C ALA A 144 12.78 8.71 -12.94
N GLN A 145 13.77 8.26 -13.72
CA GLN A 145 14.17 8.91 -14.97
C GLN A 145 13.01 8.99 -15.97
N PHE A 146 12.26 7.91 -16.12
CA PHE A 146 11.12 7.84 -17.03
C PHE A 146 10.02 8.85 -16.64
N PHE A 147 9.60 8.88 -15.38
CA PHE A 147 8.52 9.76 -14.93
C PHE A 147 8.95 11.24 -14.89
N ASN A 148 10.20 11.55 -14.54
CA ASN A 148 10.71 12.92 -14.54
C ASN A 148 10.79 13.51 -15.96
N THR A 149 11.05 12.68 -16.98
CA THR A 149 11.12 13.11 -18.39
C THR A 149 9.74 13.14 -19.08
N ASN A 150 8.71 12.55 -18.48
CA ASN A 150 7.36 12.44 -19.04
C ASN A 150 6.26 12.92 -18.06
N PRO A 151 6.29 14.17 -17.58
CA PRO A 151 5.49 14.63 -16.44
C PRO A 151 3.98 14.75 -16.69
N ARG A 152 3.50 14.61 -17.93
CA ARG A 152 2.08 14.85 -18.31
C ARG A 152 1.24 13.58 -18.46
N ARG A 153 1.72 12.42 -18.03
CA ARG A 153 0.94 11.17 -18.12
C ARG A 153 0.20 10.91 -16.81
N THR A 154 -0.96 11.54 -16.65
CA THR A 154 -1.90 11.12 -15.62
C THR A 154 -2.32 9.68 -15.90
N PRO A 155 -2.21 8.77 -14.90
CA PRO A 155 -2.64 7.40 -15.10
C PRO A 155 -4.17 7.37 -15.34
N PRO A 156 -4.66 6.48 -16.23
CA PRO A 156 -6.09 6.33 -16.45
C PRO A 156 -6.74 5.77 -15.18
N VAL A 157 -7.45 6.62 -14.43
CA VAL A 157 -8.21 6.21 -13.24
C VAL A 157 -9.54 5.62 -13.69
N ILE A 158 -9.83 4.39 -13.29
CA ILE A 158 -11.15 3.77 -13.52
C ILE A 158 -12.13 4.42 -12.52
N VAL A 159 -12.90 5.41 -12.99
CA VAL A 159 -13.98 5.97 -12.19
C VAL A 159 -15.17 5.03 -12.32
N ALA A 160 -15.57 4.37 -11.22
CA ALA A 160 -16.81 3.61 -11.19
C ALA A 160 -17.98 4.54 -11.57
N PRO A 161 -18.91 4.12 -12.44
CA PRO A 161 -20.04 4.97 -12.81
C PRO A 161 -20.85 5.31 -11.56
N ALA A 162 -21.28 6.58 -11.45
CA ALA A 162 -22.11 7.02 -10.34
C ALA A 162 -23.35 6.12 -10.22
N PRO A 163 -23.75 5.71 -9.00
CA PRO A 163 -24.94 4.89 -8.82
C PRO A 163 -26.12 5.61 -9.45
N LYS A 164 -26.82 4.94 -10.38
CA LYS A 164 -28.03 5.47 -10.99
C LYS A 164 -29.06 5.64 -9.86
N VAL A 165 -29.30 6.87 -9.44
CA VAL A 165 -30.39 7.21 -8.53
C VAL A 165 -31.69 6.93 -9.28
N VAL A 166 -32.29 5.77 -9.05
CA VAL A 166 -33.64 5.46 -9.52
C VAL A 166 -34.58 6.28 -8.63
N ARG A 167 -35.03 7.44 -9.12
CA ARG A 167 -36.15 8.15 -8.50
C ARG A 167 -37.38 7.25 -8.63
N ARG A 168 -37.91 6.78 -7.49
CA ARG A 168 -39.22 6.12 -7.40
C ARG A 168 -40.31 7.17 -7.38
#